data_AF-A0A9D5ZUP9-F1
#
_entry.id   AF-A0A9D5ZUP9-F1
#
_cell.length_a   1.000
_cell.length_b   1.000
_cell.length_c   1.000
_cell.angle_alpha   90.00
_cell.angle_beta   90.00
_cell.angle_gamma   90.00
#
_symmetry.space_group_name_H-M   'P 1'
#
loop_
_entity.id
_entity.type
_entity.pdbx_description
1 polymer ?
#
loop_
_entity_poly.entity_id
_entity_poly.type
_entity_poly.pdbx_seq_one_letter_code
_entity_poly.pdbx_strand_id
1 'polypeptide(L)' 'MQSAVDAVFKLGLLVLLALFLYLYHELGDVGRYGYVRDGELEYVVDSKTGIVYQGGYSMNHLTGQEGKPKK' A
#
# COMPACT_ATOMS: atom_id res chain seq x y z
N MET A 1 4.99 29.98 -30.67
CA MET A 1 3.92 29.71 -29.68
C MET A 1 3.83 28.22 -29.31
N GLN A 2 3.92 27.29 -30.27
CA GLN A 2 3.77 25.84 -30.01
C GLN A 2 4.81 25.24 -29.04
N SER A 3 6.09 25.66 -29.10
CA SER A 3 7.13 25.15 -28.19
C SER A 3 6.97 25.57 -26.73
N ALA A 4 6.42 26.75 -26.46
CA ALA A 4 6.19 27.22 -25.09
C ALA A 4 5.05 26.45 -24.43
N VAL A 5 3.97 26.18 -25.18
CA VAL A 5 2.84 25.37 -24.72
C VAL A 5 3.28 23.93 -24.43
N ASP A 6 4.10 23.33 -25.30
CA ASP A 6 4.64 21.98 -25.10
C ASP A 6 5.56 21.90 -23.86
N ALA A 7 6.39 22.93 -23.62
CA ALA A 7 7.23 23.01 -22.43
C ALA A 7 6.40 23.12 -21.13
N VAL A 8 5.36 23.96 -21.13
CA VAL A 8 4.46 24.11 -19.98
C VAL A 8 3.68 22.82 -19.71
N PHE A 9 3.21 22.14 -20.75
CA PHE A 9 2.51 20.87 -20.61
C PHE A 9 3.40 19.79 -19.98
N LYS A 10 4.63 19.64 -20.46
CA LYS A 10 5.61 18.68 -19.90
C LYS A 10 5.95 18.99 -18.44
N LEU A 11 6.15 20.26 -18.10
CA LEU A 11 6.37 20.69 -16.72
C LEU A 11 5.15 20.38 -15.84
N GLY A 12 3.94 20.65 -16.32
CA GLY A 12 2.71 20.29 -15.62
C GLY A 12 2.60 18.78 -15.38
N LEU A 13 2.98 17.97 -16.37
CA LEU A 13 2.98 16.50 -16.25
C LEU A 13 3.96 16.00 -15.19
N LEU A 14 5.15 16.60 -15.10
CA LEU A 14 6.14 16.28 -14.08
C LEU A 14 5.65 16.65 -12.68
N VAL A 15 4.99 17.80 -12.53
CA VAL A 15 4.40 18.22 -11.24
C VAL A 15 3.28 17.26 -10.83
N LEU A 16 2.40 16.89 -11.75
CA LEU A 16 1.33 15.92 -11.48
C LEU A 16 1.89 14.55 -11.09
N LEU A 17 2.93 14.08 -11.79
CA LEU A 17 3.59 12.82 -11.46
C LEU A 17 4.22 12.88 -10.06
N ALA A 18 4.92 13.97 -9.73
CA ALA A 18 5.52 14.14 -8.41
C ALA A 18 4.45 14.14 -7.30
N LEU A 19 3.34 14.85 -7.51
CA LEU A 19 2.22 14.89 -6.57
C LEU A 19 1.56 13.51 -6.41
N PHE A 20 1.36 12.78 -7.51
CA PHE A 20 0.84 11.41 -7.49
C PHE A 20 1.74 10.48 -6.68
N LEU A 21 3.06 10.52 -6.92
CA LEU A 21 4.02 9.68 -6.19
C LEU A 21 4.07 10.03 -4.70
N TYR A 22 4.01 11.32 -4.36
CA TYR A 22 3.94 11.79 -2.98
C TYR A 22 2.69 11.25 -2.27
N LEU A 23 1.51 11.44 -2.86
CA LEU A 23 0.24 10.96 -2.30
C LEU A 23 0.19 9.43 -2.25
N TYR A 24 0.69 8.73 -3.26
CA TYR A 24 0.76 7.27 -3.28
C TYR A 24 1.64 6.73 -2.14
N HIS A 25 2.76 7.41 -1.88
CA HIS A 25 3.63 7.06 -0.76
C HIS A 25 2.97 7.33 0.60
N GLU A 26 2.40 8.53 0.78
CA GLU A 26 1.78 8.95 2.04
C GLU A 26 0.51 8.15 2.38
N LEU A 27 -0.32 7.86 1.38
CA LEU A 27 -1.54 7.07 1.55
C LEU A 27 -1.30 5.56 1.53
N GLY A 28 -0.09 5.10 1.21
CA GLY A 28 0.24 3.69 1.13
C GLY A 28 0.11 2.90 2.44
N ASP A 29 0.01 3.60 3.57
CA ASP A 29 -0.24 3.00 4.88
C ASP A 29 -1.68 3.25 5.41
N VAL A 30 -2.48 4.09 4.73
CA VAL A 30 -3.87 4.36 5.11
C VAL A 30 -4.77 3.20 4.67
N GLY A 31 -5.41 2.53 5.63
CA GLY A 31 -6.23 1.34 5.35
C GLY A 31 -5.42 0.08 5.01
N ARG A 32 -4.10 0.11 5.28
CA ARG A 32 -3.20 -1.02 5.01
C ARG A 32 -3.53 -2.27 5.83
N TYR A 33 -3.94 -2.07 7.09
CA TYR A 33 -4.28 -3.17 7.99
C TYR A 33 -5.81 -3.32 8.06
N GLY A 34 -6.33 -4.39 7.47
CA GLY A 34 -7.72 -4.78 7.56
C GLY A 34 -7.92 -5.74 8.74
N TYR A 35 -8.80 -5.39 9.67
CA TYR A 35 -9.16 -6.25 10.80
C TYR A 35 -10.39 -7.06 10.42
N VAL A 36 -10.27 -8.39 10.44
CA VAL A 36 -11.39 -9.29 10.19
C VAL A 36 -11.69 -10.05 11.48
N ARG A 37 -12.96 -9.98 11.90
CA ARG A 37 -13.48 -10.78 13.00
C ARG A 37 -14.69 -11.56 12.52
N ASP A 38 -14.56 -12.89 12.47
CA ASP A 38 -15.64 -13.80 12.11
C ASP A 38 -15.74 -14.91 13.16
N GLY A 39 -16.76 -14.83 14.01
CA GLY A 39 -16.92 -15.73 15.16
C GLY A 39 -15.72 -15.67 16.12
N GLU A 40 -15.02 -16.80 16.26
CA GLU A 40 -13.79 -16.94 17.07
C GLU A 40 -12.50 -16.56 16.31
N LEU A 41 -12.60 -16.31 15.00
CA LEU A 41 -11.45 -16.03 14.15
C LEU A 41 -11.16 -14.51 14.15
N GLU A 42 -10.04 -14.12 14.73
CA GLU A 42 -9.53 -12.74 14.70
C GLU A 42 -8.18 -12.70 13.99
N TYR A 43 -8.12 -12.02 12.84
CA TYR A 43 -6.89 -11.85 12.07
C TYR A 43 -6.79 -10.47 11.44
N VAL A 44 -5.54 -10.02 11.22
CA VAL A 44 -5.21 -8.75 10.56
C VAL A 44 -4.58 -9.05 9.22
N VAL A 45 -5.06 -8.42 8.15
CA VAL A 45 -4.49 -8.54 6.81
C VAL A 45 -3.74 -7.26 6.47
N ASP A 46 -2.44 -7.38 6.17
CA ASP A 46 -1.68 -6.30 5.54
C ASP A 46 -1.90 -6.36 4.02
N SER A 47 -2.73 -5.46 3.51
CA SER A 47 -3.10 -5.39 2.09
C SER A 47 -1.93 -5.02 1.17
N LYS A 48 -0.84 -4.46 1.72
CA LYS A 48 0.38 -4.12 0.97
C LYS A 48 1.28 -5.33 0.75
N THR A 49 1.38 -6.21 1.74
CA THR A 49 2.31 -7.36 1.71
C THR A 49 1.60 -8.70 1.51
N GLY A 50 0.28 -8.74 1.70
CA GLY A 50 -0.46 -9.99 1.77
C GLY A 50 -0.13 -10.81 3.02
N ILE A 51 0.41 -10.21 4.07
CA ILE A 51 0.69 -10.97 5.29
C ILE A 51 -0.57 -10.96 6.16
N VAL A 52 -0.99 -12.14 6.58
CA VAL A 52 -2.05 -12.34 7.56
C VAL A 52 -1.42 -12.55 8.92
N TYR A 53 -1.86 -11.80 9.93
CA TYR A 53 -1.41 -11.91 11.31
C TYR A 53 -2.56 -12.45 12.17
N GLN A 54 -2.32 -13.55 12.90
CA GLN A 54 -3.31 -14.21 13.74
C GLN A 54 -2.64 -14.83 14.96
N GLY A 55 -3.16 -14.57 16.17
CA GLY A 55 -2.75 -15.28 17.39
C GLY A 55 -1.24 -15.25 17.73
N GLY A 56 -0.51 -14.22 17.31
CA GLY A 56 0.94 -14.14 17.51
C GLY A 56 1.76 -14.90 16.45
N TYR A 57 1.17 -15.21 15.31
CA TYR A 57 1.81 -15.78 14.12
C TYR A 57 1.54 -14.90 12.90
N SER A 58 2.38 -14.99 11.89
CA SER A 58 2.18 -14.34 10.59
C SER A 58 2.31 -15.36 9.47
N MET A 59 1.51 -15.24 8.41
CA MET A 59 1.55 -16.11 7.24
C MET A 59 1.44 -15.27 5.98
N ASN A 60 2.35 -15.48 5.03
CA ASN A 60 2.20 -14.94 3.69
C ASN A 60 1.15 -15.77 2.94
N HIS A 61 -0.02 -15.20 2.65
CA HIS A 61 -1.09 -15.95 1.98
C HIS A 61 -0.78 -16.32 0.52
N LEU A 62 0.24 -15.70 -0.10
CA LEU A 62 0.66 -15.98 -1.48
C LEU A 62 1.68 -17.11 -1.55
N THR A 63 2.61 -17.19 -0.59
CA THR A 63 3.71 -18.17 -0.61
C THR A 63 3.54 -19.30 0.40
N GLY A 64 2.60 -19.17 1.34
CA GLY A 64 2.39 -20.10 2.45
C GLY A 64 3.51 -20.06 3.50
N GLN A 65 4.47 -19.14 3.40
CA GLN A 65 5.55 -19.03 4.38
C GLN A 65 5.03 -18.48 5.70
N GLU A 66 5.25 -19.23 6.76
CA GLU A 66 4.99 -18.82 8.13
C GLU A 66 6.17 -18.03 8.70
N GLY A 67 5.87 -17.00 9.47
CA GLY A 67 6.84 -16.13 10.11
C GLY A 67 6.42 -15.77 11.52
N LYS A 68 7.39 -15.42 12.35
CA LYS A 68 7.10 -14.78 13.63
C LYS A 68 6.56 -13.36 13.37
N PRO A 69 5.55 -12.90 14.13
CA PRO A 69 5.01 -11.57 13.96
C PRO A 69 6.12 -10.55 14.18
N LYS A 70 6.29 -9.62 13.23
CA LYS A 70 7.11 -8.44 13.48
C LYS A 70 6.33 -7.58 14.49
N LYS A 71 6.93 -7.40 15.68
CA LYS A 71 6.45 -6.46 16.69
C LYS A 71 6.37 -5.05 16.12
#